data_AF-A0ABD6IZA0-F1
#
_entry.id   AF-A0ABD6IZA0-F1
#
_cell.length_a   1.000
_cell.length_b   1.000
_cell.length_c   1.000
_cell.angle_alpha   90.00
_cell.angle_beta   90.00
_cell.angle_gamma   90.00
#
_symmetry.space_group_name_H-M   'P 1'
#
loop_
_entity.id
_entity.type
_entity.pdbx_description
1 polymer ?
#
loop_
_entity_poly.entity_id
_entity_poly.type
_entity_poly.pdbx_seq_one_letter_code
_entity_poly.pdbx_strand_id
1 'polypeptide(L)'
;MNKIKAALVAATVALGGLGIAAAPAQAGTCKLMGKAYNCGYTVTSEPLPNGTEQVFVIGTDSAVWTNWSLPDGSWYGWESMGGVARSGIAIWDVSDGGWVFSIVVTGTDGNPWHRTRSAGGTWSPWSLPTCPEPDYNSAC
;
A
#
# COMPACT_ATOMS: atom_id res chain seq x y z
N MET A 1 -10.44 -3.77 49.13
CA MET A 1 -9.34 -3.04 48.46
C MET A 1 -9.64 -3.09 46.95
N ASN A 2 -10.44 -2.18 46.38
CA ASN A 2 -10.07 -0.84 45.89
C ASN A 2 -8.91 -0.95 44.85
N LYS A 3 -9.01 -0.66 43.53
CA LYS A 3 -9.77 0.39 42.81
C LYS A 3 -9.81 0.20 41.26
N ILE A 4 -11.00 0.38 40.64
CA ILE A 4 -11.42 1.25 39.48
C ILE A 4 -10.55 1.21 38.16
N LYS A 5 -11.01 1.21 36.89
CA LYS A 5 -12.02 2.02 36.15
C LYS A 5 -12.41 1.41 34.79
N ALA A 6 -13.70 1.56 34.47
CA ALA A 6 -14.35 1.23 33.20
C ALA A 6 -13.99 2.19 32.05
N ALA A 7 -14.19 1.73 30.82
CA ALA A 7 -14.77 2.54 29.75
C ALA A 7 -15.63 1.62 28.84
N LEU A 8 -16.93 1.56 29.16
CA LEU A 8 -17.96 1.13 28.22
C LEU A 8 -18.06 2.22 27.15
N VAL A 9 -17.69 1.91 25.91
CA VAL A 9 -18.09 2.74 24.76
C VAL A 9 -19.51 2.34 24.41
N ALA A 10 -20.48 3.07 24.97
CA ALA A 10 -21.86 3.02 24.52
C ALA A 10 -21.93 3.65 23.13
N ALA A 11 -21.97 2.82 22.08
CA ALA A 11 -22.41 3.26 20.77
C ALA A 11 -23.94 3.18 20.72
N THR A 12 -24.60 4.29 21.03
CA THR A 12 -26.02 4.47 20.73
C THR A 12 -26.16 4.53 19.21
N VAL A 13 -26.59 3.42 18.60
CA VAL A 13 -27.02 3.43 17.20
C VAL A 13 -28.41 4.08 17.18
N ALA A 14 -28.48 5.33 16.74
CA ALA A 14 -29.74 5.94 16.37
C ALA A 14 -30.29 5.15 15.16
N LEU A 15 -31.43 4.47 15.34
CA LEU A 15 -32.19 3.89 14.25
C LEU A 15 -32.87 5.04 13.48
N GLY A 16 -32.27 5.45 12.37
CA GLY A 16 -32.84 6.45 11.47
C GLY A 16 -32.13 6.47 10.12
N GLY A 17 -32.79 5.93 9.08
CA GLY A 17 -32.39 6.05 7.68
C GLY A 17 -31.57 4.89 7.13
N LEU A 18 -32.14 4.16 6.17
CA LEU A 18 -31.47 3.12 5.38
C LEU A 18 -30.33 3.74 4.56
N GLY A 19 -29.10 3.50 5.02
CA GLY A 19 -27.89 3.96 4.35
C GLY A 19 -26.67 3.77 5.23
N ILE A 20 -26.51 2.59 5.84
CA ILE A 20 -25.26 2.23 6.51
C ILE A 20 -24.24 1.96 5.40
N ALA A 21 -23.57 2.99 4.91
CA ALA A 21 -22.24 2.79 4.37
C ALA A 21 -21.44 2.24 5.53
N ALA A 22 -21.28 0.91 5.58
CA ALA A 22 -20.36 0.29 6.53
C ALA A 22 -19.01 0.95 6.26
N ALA A 23 -18.60 1.88 7.14
CA ALA A 23 -17.21 2.28 7.20
C ALA A 23 -16.43 0.95 7.24
N PRO A 24 -15.47 0.72 6.32
CA PRO A 24 -14.70 -0.52 6.37
C PRO A 24 -14.17 -0.60 7.79
N ALA A 25 -14.54 -1.68 8.50
CA ALA A 25 -14.11 -1.91 9.87
C ALA A 25 -12.62 -1.59 9.91
N GLN A 26 -12.21 -0.56 10.68
CA GLN A 26 -10.82 -0.10 10.68
C GLN A 26 -9.94 -1.32 10.91
N ALA A 27 -9.34 -1.83 9.84
CA ALA A 27 -8.38 -2.88 9.97
C ALA A 27 -7.26 -2.33 10.85
N GLY A 28 -6.85 -3.14 11.83
CA GLY A 28 -5.97 -2.70 12.90
C GLY A 28 -4.69 -2.06 12.37
N THR A 29 -3.95 -1.41 13.26
CA THR A 29 -2.60 -0.93 12.92
C THR A 29 -1.58 -2.03 13.14
N CYS A 30 -0.83 -2.37 12.09
CA CYS A 30 0.28 -3.32 12.12
C CYS A 30 1.61 -2.56 12.08
N LYS A 31 2.70 -3.24 12.41
CA LYS A 31 4.05 -2.67 12.33
C LYS A 31 4.99 -3.57 11.54
N LEU A 32 5.73 -2.98 10.61
CA LEU A 32 6.81 -3.62 9.87
C LEU A 32 8.03 -2.71 9.92
N MET A 33 9.14 -3.20 10.49
CA MET A 33 10.40 -2.45 10.59
C MET A 33 10.19 -1.01 11.13
N GLY A 34 9.40 -0.89 12.20
CA GLY A 34 9.08 0.40 12.83
C GLY A 34 7.97 1.23 12.16
N LYS A 35 7.58 0.93 10.91
CA LYS A 35 6.48 1.63 10.21
C LYS A 35 5.13 1.08 10.62
N ALA A 36 4.25 1.96 11.08
CA ALA A 36 2.83 1.66 11.23
C ALA A 36 2.14 1.60 9.85
N TYR A 37 1.39 0.55 9.61
CA TYR A 37 0.65 0.34 8.36
C TYR A 37 -0.73 -0.27 8.63
N ASN A 38 -1.61 -0.18 7.66
CA ASN A 38 -2.96 -0.71 7.75
C ASN A 38 -2.93 -2.23 7.59
N CYS A 39 -3.28 -2.99 8.64
CA CYS A 39 -3.31 -4.46 8.63
C CYS A 39 -4.29 -5.05 7.62
N GLY A 40 -5.24 -4.26 7.12
CA GLY A 40 -6.23 -4.71 6.15
C GLY A 40 -5.66 -4.93 4.76
N TYR A 41 -4.43 -4.46 4.54
CA TYR A 41 -3.70 -4.65 3.30
C TYR A 41 -2.46 -5.53 3.54
N THR A 42 -2.18 -6.38 2.57
CA THR A 42 -1.01 -7.24 2.55
C THR A 42 0.27 -6.42 2.40
N VAL A 43 1.35 -6.88 3.03
CA VAL A 43 2.71 -6.39 2.76
C VAL A 43 3.16 -7.01 1.43
N THR A 44 3.57 -6.16 0.49
CA THR A 44 4.03 -6.60 -0.82
C THR A 44 5.54 -6.45 -0.90
N SER A 45 6.26 -7.40 -1.47
CA SER A 45 7.70 -7.31 -1.66
C SER A 45 8.16 -7.82 -3.02
N GLU A 46 9.28 -7.28 -3.50
CA GLU A 46 9.92 -7.63 -4.76
C GLU A 46 11.41 -7.90 -4.54
N PRO A 47 11.92 -9.12 -4.81
CA PRO A 47 13.35 -9.38 -4.80
C PRO A 47 14.04 -8.70 -5.98
N LEU A 48 15.17 -8.05 -5.71
CA LEU A 48 15.99 -7.43 -6.74
C LEU A 48 17.13 -8.38 -7.16
N PRO A 49 17.60 -8.32 -8.42
CA PRO A 49 18.59 -9.29 -8.93
C PRO A 49 19.96 -9.27 -8.25
N ASN A 50 20.29 -8.23 -7.48
CA ASN A 50 21.50 -8.16 -6.66
C ASN A 50 21.33 -8.85 -5.29
N GLY A 51 20.21 -9.53 -5.03
CA GLY A 51 19.90 -10.18 -3.76
C GLY A 51 19.38 -9.24 -2.67
N THR A 52 19.19 -7.95 -2.99
CA THR A 52 18.42 -7.04 -2.13
C THR A 52 16.92 -7.20 -2.37
N GLU A 53 16.10 -6.56 -1.57
CA GLU A 53 14.63 -6.65 -1.63
C GLU A 53 14.03 -5.27 -1.44
N GLN A 54 12.93 -5.01 -2.14
CA GLN A 54 12.12 -3.82 -1.94
C GLN A 54 10.74 -4.21 -1.41
N VAL A 55 10.31 -3.56 -0.33
CA VAL A 55 9.02 -3.82 0.32
C VAL A 55 8.10 -2.61 0.21
N PHE A 56 6.80 -2.88 0.24
CA PHE A 56 5.74 -1.89 0.12
C PHE A 56 4.61 -2.17 1.10
N VAL A 57 4.06 -1.10 1.67
CA VAL A 57 2.88 -1.16 2.54
C VAL A 57 1.94 0.02 2.28
N ILE A 58 0.68 -0.17 2.64
CA ILE A 58 -0.28 0.95 2.76
C ILE A 58 -0.23 1.48 4.19
N GLY A 59 0.22 2.73 4.34
CA GLY A 59 0.30 3.39 5.63
C GLY A 59 -1.06 3.60 6.28
N THR A 60 -1.07 3.97 7.57
CA THR A 60 -2.31 4.36 8.27
C THR A 60 -2.91 5.66 7.73
N ASP A 61 -2.12 6.43 6.98
CA ASP A 61 -2.50 7.60 6.19
C ASP A 61 -3.09 7.23 4.81
N SER A 62 -3.23 5.93 4.51
CA SER A 62 -3.62 5.38 3.21
C SER A 62 -2.64 5.67 2.06
N ALA A 63 -1.47 6.25 2.33
CA ALA A 63 -0.43 6.44 1.33
C ALA A 63 0.34 5.14 1.09
N VAL A 64 0.97 5.02 -0.08
CA VAL A 64 1.93 3.94 -0.33
C VAL A 64 3.27 4.33 0.24
N TRP A 65 3.93 3.38 0.90
CA TRP A 65 5.27 3.56 1.45
C TRP A 65 6.16 2.41 1.03
N THR A 66 7.44 2.71 0.81
CA THR A 66 8.46 1.72 0.46
C THR A 66 9.65 1.77 1.38
N ASN A 67 10.35 0.66 1.50
CA ASN A 67 11.67 0.54 2.10
C ASN A 67 12.43 -0.54 1.32
N TRP A 68 13.74 -0.51 1.30
CA TRP A 68 14.55 -1.50 0.60
C TRP A 68 15.80 -1.86 1.40
N SER A 69 16.26 -3.10 1.21
CA SER A 69 17.52 -3.55 1.78
C SER A 69 18.70 -3.07 0.94
N LEU A 70 19.82 -2.88 1.62
CA LEU A 70 21.10 -2.53 1.03
C LEU A 70 22.01 -3.77 0.96
N PRO A 71 23.06 -3.77 0.14
CA PRO A 71 23.96 -4.92 0.01
C PRO A 71 24.66 -5.35 1.31
N ASP A 72 24.74 -4.47 2.31
CA ASP A 72 25.28 -4.76 3.64
C ASP A 72 24.24 -5.39 4.60
N GLY A 73 23.02 -5.65 4.12
CA GLY A 73 21.92 -6.22 4.88
C GLY A 73 21.14 -5.21 5.74
N SER A 74 21.55 -3.94 5.75
CA SER A 74 20.78 -2.88 6.40
C SER A 74 19.57 -2.48 5.56
N TRP A 75 18.61 -1.77 6.16
CA TRP A 75 17.46 -1.21 5.47
C TRP A 75 17.63 0.30 5.33
N TYR A 76 17.29 0.83 4.17
CA TYR A 76 17.45 2.26 3.88
C TYR A 76 16.60 3.15 4.81
N GLY A 77 15.39 2.69 5.12
CA GLY A 77 14.39 3.45 5.86
C GLY A 77 13.14 3.68 5.02
N TRP A 78 12.02 3.94 5.71
CA TRP A 78 10.73 4.10 5.05
C TRP A 78 10.62 5.44 4.34
N GLU A 79 10.29 5.39 3.06
CA GLU A 79 10.02 6.55 2.22
C GLU A 79 8.54 6.59 1.83
N SER A 80 7.92 7.76 2.00
CA SER A 80 6.55 7.96 1.53
C SER A 80 6.59 8.12 0.04
N MET A 81 5.79 7.31 -0.61
CA MET A 81 5.60 7.41 -2.04
C MET A 81 4.29 8.15 -2.37
N GLY A 82 3.58 8.67 -1.36
CA GLY A 82 2.34 9.44 -1.51
C GLY A 82 1.16 8.65 -2.09
N GLY A 83 0.19 9.39 -2.62
CA GLY A 83 -1.07 8.84 -3.13
C GLY A 83 -2.06 8.48 -2.01
N VAL A 84 -3.24 7.98 -2.40
CA VAL A 84 -4.25 7.45 -1.47
C VAL A 84 -4.81 6.16 -2.06
N ALA A 85 -4.36 5.03 -1.53
CA ALA A 85 -4.75 3.71 -1.98
C ALA A 85 -6.03 3.24 -1.29
N ARG A 86 -6.89 2.57 -2.07
CA ARG A 86 -8.11 1.89 -1.60
C ARG A 86 -8.06 0.37 -1.77
N SER A 87 -6.98 -0.15 -2.34
CA SER A 87 -6.68 -1.57 -2.51
C SER A 87 -5.34 -1.93 -1.85
N GLY A 88 -5.03 -3.22 -1.83
CA GLY A 88 -3.64 -3.68 -1.67
C GLY A 88 -2.78 -3.28 -2.86
N ILE A 89 -1.47 -3.51 -2.74
CA ILE A 89 -0.47 -3.19 -3.77
C ILE A 89 -0.22 -4.44 -4.61
N ALA A 90 -0.39 -4.32 -5.92
CA ALA A 90 0.06 -5.31 -6.89
C ALA A 90 1.40 -4.88 -7.51
N ILE A 91 2.25 -5.85 -7.86
CA ILE A 91 3.47 -5.66 -8.65
C ILE A 91 3.25 -6.25 -10.04
N TRP A 92 3.73 -5.55 -11.06
CA TRP A 92 3.80 -6.03 -12.43
C TRP A 92 5.22 -5.87 -12.98
N ASP A 93 5.76 -6.95 -13.54
CA ASP A 93 7.06 -6.96 -14.17
C ASP A 93 6.99 -6.34 -15.56
N VAL A 94 7.70 -5.22 -15.75
CA VAL A 94 7.69 -4.47 -17.02
C VAL A 94 8.83 -4.92 -17.93
N SER A 95 9.85 -5.61 -17.41
CA SER A 95 10.96 -6.13 -18.19
C SER A 95 11.50 -7.46 -17.66
N ASP A 96 11.97 -8.32 -18.56
CA ASP A 96 12.73 -9.51 -18.19
C ASP A 96 13.98 -9.12 -17.39
N GLY A 97 14.07 -9.64 -16.16
CA GLY A 97 15.24 -9.46 -15.29
C GLY A 97 14.99 -8.70 -13.99
N GLY A 98 13.75 -8.41 -13.59
CA GLY A 98 13.39 -8.00 -12.21
C GLY A 98 13.88 -6.62 -11.75
N TRP A 99 14.53 -5.84 -12.63
CA TRP A 99 15.00 -4.50 -12.30
C TRP A 99 13.95 -3.41 -12.49
N VAL A 100 13.02 -3.63 -13.43
CA VAL A 100 11.98 -2.68 -13.83
C VAL A 100 10.62 -3.32 -13.60
N PHE A 101 9.84 -2.73 -12.70
CA PHE A 101 8.50 -3.18 -12.38
C PHE A 101 7.63 -1.99 -11.99
N SER A 102 6.33 -2.16 -12.17
CA SER A 102 5.32 -1.19 -11.74
C SER A 102 4.65 -1.66 -10.45
N ILE A 103 4.26 -0.70 -9.61
CA ILE A 103 3.30 -0.97 -8.54
C ILE A 103 1.97 -0.34 -8.88
N VAL A 104 0.88 -1.05 -8.58
CA VAL A 104 -0.49 -0.60 -8.89
C VAL A 104 -1.38 -0.67 -7.67
N VAL A 105 -2.20 0.37 -7.53
CA VAL A 105 -3.25 0.49 -6.52
C VAL A 105 -4.52 1.06 -7.15
N THR A 106 -5.67 0.78 -6.56
CA THR A 106 -6.91 1.51 -6.86
C THR A 106 -6.93 2.82 -6.09
N GLY A 107 -7.12 3.94 -6.79
CA GLY A 107 -7.22 5.28 -6.23
C GLY A 107 -8.58 5.58 -5.59
N THR A 108 -8.74 6.79 -5.05
CA THR A 108 -10.02 7.25 -4.48
C THR A 108 -11.11 7.48 -5.52
N ASP A 109 -10.72 7.64 -6.77
CA ASP A 109 -11.58 7.79 -7.95
C ASP A 109 -12.03 6.43 -8.52
N GLY A 110 -11.59 5.32 -7.94
CA GLY A 110 -11.89 3.97 -8.41
C GLY A 110 -11.02 3.50 -9.59
N ASN A 111 -10.14 4.37 -10.11
CA ASN A 111 -9.26 4.02 -11.22
C ASN A 111 -7.99 3.31 -10.72
N PRO A 112 -7.37 2.46 -11.55
CA PRO A 112 -6.01 2.02 -11.30
C PRO A 112 -5.04 3.21 -11.44
N TRP A 113 -4.12 3.31 -10.50
CA TRP A 113 -2.99 4.23 -10.53
C TRP A 113 -1.72 3.41 -10.39
N HIS A 114 -0.71 3.76 -11.19
CA HIS A 114 0.57 3.08 -11.17
C HIS A 114 1.73 4.05 -11.13
N ARG A 115 2.88 3.51 -10.73
CA ARG A 115 4.18 4.10 -10.99
C ARG A 115 5.15 2.98 -11.32
N THR A 116 6.19 3.33 -12.06
CA THR A 116 7.21 2.38 -12.50
C THR A 116 8.53 2.68 -11.83
N ARG A 117 9.17 1.64 -11.30
CA ARG A 117 10.55 1.65 -10.87
C ARG A 117 11.45 1.48 -12.08
N SER A 118 12.35 2.41 -12.32
CA SER A 118 13.43 2.24 -13.29
C SER A 118 14.48 1.25 -12.77
N ALA A 119 15.34 0.73 -13.66
CA ALA A 119 16.42 -0.16 -13.26
C ALA A 119 17.37 0.48 -12.23
N GLY A 120 17.55 1.81 -12.30
CA GLY A 120 18.34 2.60 -11.36
C GLY A 120 17.66 2.88 -10.01
N GLY A 121 16.43 2.38 -9.79
CA GLY A 121 15.68 2.56 -8.54
C GLY A 121 14.92 3.88 -8.41
N THR A 122 14.97 4.77 -9.41
CA THR A 122 14.12 5.96 -9.46
C THR A 122 12.69 5.58 -9.83
N TRP A 123 11.71 6.23 -9.21
CA TRP A 123 10.28 6.04 -9.46
C TRP A 123 9.70 7.13 -10.34
N SER A 124 8.81 6.75 -11.25
CA SER A 124 7.95 7.69 -11.96
C SER A 124 6.95 8.37 -11.00
N PRO A 125 6.36 9.51 -11.38
CA PRO A 125 5.16 10.01 -10.71
C PRO A 125 4.01 8.98 -10.83
N TRP A 126 3.00 9.16 -9.97
CA TRP A 126 1.72 8.46 -10.14
C TRP A 126 1.03 8.89 -11.43
N SER A 127 0.59 7.91 -12.21
CA SER A 127 -0.13 8.12 -13.46
C SER A 127 -1.22 7.07 -13.63
N LEU A 128 -2.22 7.40 -14.44
CA LEU A 128 -3.14 6.39 -14.97
C LEU A 128 -2.37 5.45 -15.92
N PRO A 129 -2.75 4.17 -16.00
CA PRO A 129 -2.31 3.30 -17.08
C PRO A 129 -2.64 3.94 -18.43
N THR A 130 -1.65 4.04 -19.32
CA THR A 130 -1.86 4.56 -20.67
C THR A 130 -2.04 3.40 -21.63
N CYS A 131 -3.19 3.33 -22.31
CA CYS A 131 -3.44 2.30 -23.31
C CYS A 131 -2.71 2.58 -24.65
N PRO A 132 -2.23 1.53 -25.37
CA PRO A 132 -2.21 0.12 -24.96
C PRO A 132 -1.03 -0.19 -24.02
N GLU A 133 -1.33 -0.63 -22.80
CA GLU A 133 -0.35 -1.27 -21.93
C GLU A 133 -0.43 -2.79 -22.20
N PRO A 134 0.71 -3.48 -22.46
CA PRO A 134 0.70 -4.86 -22.95
C PRO A 134 0.11 -5.92 -22.00
N ASP A 135 -0.21 -5.59 -20.75
CA ASP A 135 -0.57 -6.56 -19.71
C ASP A 135 -1.74 -6.12 -18.80
N TYR A 136 -2.25 -4.89 -18.90
CA TYR A 136 -3.57 -4.56 -18.35
C TYR A 136 -4.64 -5.14 -19.28
N ASN A 137 -5.19 -6.30 -18.92
CA ASN A 137 -6.37 -6.96 -19.52
C ASN A 137 -7.24 -5.99 -20.33
N SER A 138 -6.95 -5.86 -21.63
CA SER A 138 -7.73 -5.31 -22.76
C SER A 138 -8.84 -4.27 -22.50
N ALA A 139 -8.75 -3.45 -21.45
CA ALA A 139 -9.81 -2.53 -21.06
C ALA A 139 -9.25 -1.26 -20.41
N CYS A 140 -8.65 -0.40 -21.23
CA CYS A 140 -9.43 0.77 -21.64
C CYS A 140 -10.25 0.33 -22.87
#